data_AF-A0A9P5WPI3-F1
#
_entry.id   AF-A0A9P5WPI3-F1
#
_cell.length_a   1.000
_cell.length_b   1.000
_cell.length_c   1.000
_cell.angle_alpha   90.00
_cell.angle_beta   90.00
_cell.angle_gamma   90.00
#
_symmetry.space_group_name_H-M   'P 1'
#
loop_
_entity.id
_entity.type
_entity.pdbx_description
1 polymer ?
#
loop_
_entity_poly.entity_id
_entity_poly.type
_entity_poly.pdbx_seq_one_letter_code
_entity_poly.pdbx_strand_id
1 'polypeptide(L)'
;MKTKIKYAKDKYIKARDMARKTGEGDVDDATLRDRMLAECPHFDRFHAIYVGNVSVNPSSPRNSGSLSDDEAQDSSEPEEETDDIEILDNSEVINGKARPDTFQSSERPLSKRRKGNDRYASGQESIDANLQKIAEKVQGHQLLVSQHLEYLLRRELALEEREREWMDRILKADEDRRQALRDERSDFKAEMEDGRTRLARLRKEIDNERERLDKEIDNERERLDKEIDEKRERFRKEMEAGREELMKEREELKKKKEELKKENQEFKEKVAAFQKTRDATMLVTVRRKDVQLSLVEDGQV
;
A
#
# COMPACT_ATOMS: atom_id res chain seq x y z
N MET A 1 13.97 -7.54 -4.59
CA MET A 1 13.97 -8.37 -3.35
C MET A 1 13.17 -7.77 -2.20
N LYS A 2 13.26 -6.46 -1.92
CA LYS A 2 12.58 -5.80 -0.78
C LYS A 2 11.05 -6.01 -0.74
N THR A 3 10.40 -6.09 -1.90
CA THR A 3 8.95 -6.32 -2.02
C THR A 3 8.52 -7.73 -1.58
N LYS A 4 9.31 -8.76 -1.90
CA LYS A 4 9.03 -10.15 -1.51
C LYS A 4 9.19 -10.37 -0.01
N ILE A 5 10.19 -9.73 0.60
CA ILE A 5 10.42 -9.80 2.06
C ILE A 5 9.29 -9.08 2.80
N LYS A 6 8.87 -7.90 2.33
CA LYS A 6 7.73 -7.17 2.91
C LYS A 6 6.44 -7.99 2.84
N TYR A 7 6.15 -8.57 1.67
CA TYR A 7 4.97 -9.43 1.50
C TYR A 7 4.97 -10.63 2.46
N ALA A 8 6.11 -11.32 2.61
CA ALA A 8 6.23 -12.44 3.55
C ALA A 8 6.04 -12.00 5.02
N LYS A 9 6.58 -10.83 5.39
CA LYS A 9 6.44 -10.27 6.75
C LYS A 9 5.00 -9.88 7.05
N ASP A 10 4.31 -9.23 6.11
CA ASP A 10 2.91 -8.81 6.28
C ASP A 10 1.98 -10.03 6.42
N LYS A 11 2.21 -11.09 5.65
CA LYS A 11 1.48 -12.36 5.77
C LYS A 11 1.72 -13.06 7.11
N TYR A 12 2.95 -13.07 7.61
CA TYR A 12 3.28 -13.61 8.92
C TYR A 12 2.59 -12.83 10.06
N ILE A 13 2.64 -11.49 10.03
CA ILE A 13 1.97 -10.64 11.02
C ILE A 13 0.47 -10.92 11.04
N LYS A 14 -0.16 -10.99 9.86
CA LYS A 14 -1.59 -11.29 9.74
C LYS A 14 -1.94 -12.66 10.32
N ALA A 15 -1.14 -13.69 10.06
CA ALA A 15 -1.33 -15.02 10.65
C ALA A 15 -1.16 -15.02 12.18
N ARG A 16 -0.17 -14.29 12.70
CA ARG A 16 0.06 -14.16 14.15
C ARG A 16 -1.08 -13.42 14.85
N ASP A 17 -1.64 -12.39 14.22
CA ASP A 17 -2.74 -11.62 14.79
C ASP A 17 -4.05 -12.45 14.79
N MET A 18 -4.21 -13.41 13.88
CA MET A 18 -5.30 -14.39 13.97
C MET A 18 -5.19 -15.24 15.24
N ALA A 19 -4.00 -15.72 15.57
CA ALA A 19 -3.75 -16.49 16.79
C ALA A 19 -4.01 -15.68 18.07
N ARG A 20 -3.67 -14.39 18.08
CA ARG A 20 -3.94 -13.50 19.23
C ARG A 20 -5.42 -13.21 19.42
N LYS A 21 -6.19 -13.09 18.34
CA LYS A 21 -7.63 -12.78 18.39
C LYS A 21 -8.46 -13.95 18.91
N THR A 22 -8.01 -15.18 18.73
CA THR A 22 -8.69 -16.38 19.21
C THR A 22 -8.53 -16.64 20.71
N GLY A 23 -7.71 -15.85 21.41
CA GLY A 23 -7.50 -15.98 22.86
C GLY A 23 -6.56 -17.13 23.20
N GLU A 24 -5.67 -16.93 24.17
CA GLU A 24 -4.63 -17.86 24.62
C GLU A 24 -5.15 -19.13 25.34
N GLY A 25 -6.36 -19.60 25.04
CA GLY A 25 -6.95 -20.81 25.64
C GLY A 25 -7.19 -21.89 24.59
N ASP A 26 -6.41 -22.97 24.65
CA ASP A 26 -6.42 -24.16 23.80
C ASP A 26 -5.83 -24.01 22.38
N VAL A 27 -4.51 -24.25 22.32
CA VAL A 27 -3.65 -24.29 21.11
C VAL A 27 -3.92 -25.52 20.22
N ASP A 28 -4.83 -26.41 20.62
CA ASP A 28 -5.16 -27.64 19.89
C ASP A 28 -6.34 -27.48 18.90
N ASP A 29 -6.74 -26.25 18.58
CA ASP A 29 -7.65 -26.01 17.47
C ASP A 29 -6.89 -26.19 16.15
N ALA A 30 -6.79 -27.44 15.67
CA ALA A 30 -6.18 -27.80 14.40
C ALA A 30 -6.71 -26.92 13.23
N THR A 31 -7.96 -26.46 13.34
CA THR A 31 -8.58 -25.57 12.35
C THR A 31 -8.00 -24.16 12.34
N LEU A 32 -7.48 -23.67 13.46
CA LEU A 32 -6.79 -22.38 13.53
C LEU A 32 -5.41 -22.47 12.88
N ARG A 33 -4.67 -23.56 13.15
CA ARG A 33 -3.35 -23.78 12.55
C ARG A 33 -3.43 -23.92 11.04
N ASP A 34 -4.42 -24.63 10.52
CA ASP A 34 -4.65 -24.75 9.07
C ASP A 34 -4.98 -23.41 8.42
N ARG A 35 -5.79 -22.56 9.09
CA ARG A 35 -6.07 -21.19 8.63
C ARG A 35 -4.81 -20.31 8.62
N MET A 36 -3.92 -20.47 9.59
CA MET A 36 -2.65 -19.74 9.65
C MET A 36 -1.68 -20.18 8.55
N LEU A 37 -1.58 -21.49 8.29
CA LEU A 37 -0.75 -22.04 7.21
C LEU A 37 -1.30 -21.70 5.82
N ALA A 38 -2.64 -21.62 5.66
CA ALA A 38 -3.25 -21.16 4.42
C ALA A 38 -2.91 -19.70 4.11
N GLU A 39 -2.86 -18.82 5.13
CA GLU A 39 -2.46 -17.42 4.95
C GLU A 39 -0.94 -17.28 4.78
N CYS A 40 -0.15 -18.08 5.50
CA CYS A 40 1.31 -18.09 5.45
C CYS A 40 1.86 -19.53 5.45
N PRO A 41 2.16 -20.12 4.28
CA PRO A 41 2.63 -21.51 4.17
C PRO A 41 3.96 -21.80 4.89
N HIS A 42 4.73 -20.77 5.22
CA HIS A 42 5.99 -20.87 5.95
C HIS A 42 5.89 -20.31 7.37
N PHE A 43 4.68 -20.30 7.95
CA PHE A 43 4.42 -19.73 9.27
C PHE A 43 5.38 -20.29 10.33
N ASP A 44 5.51 -21.62 10.44
CA ASP A 44 6.36 -22.26 11.46
C ASP A 44 7.83 -21.83 11.35
N ARG A 45 8.35 -21.74 10.12
CA ARG A 45 9.73 -21.28 9.86
C ARG A 45 9.92 -19.81 10.23
N PHE A 46 8.95 -18.95 9.91
CA PHE A 46 9.01 -17.55 10.29
C PHE A 46 8.81 -17.36 11.80
N HIS A 47 7.93 -18.13 12.42
CA HIS A 47 7.67 -18.07 13.85
C HIS A 47 8.90 -18.47 14.65
N ALA A 48 9.62 -19.52 14.23
CA ALA A 48 10.90 -19.89 14.82
C ALA A 48 11.95 -18.77 14.74
N ILE A 49 12.00 -18.04 13.62
CA ILE A 49 12.95 -16.92 13.43
C ILE A 49 12.52 -15.65 14.18
N TYR A 50 11.23 -15.36 14.27
CA TYR A 50 10.70 -14.10 14.81
C TYR A 50 10.28 -14.17 16.29
N VAL A 51 9.95 -15.36 16.81
CA VAL A 51 9.55 -15.58 18.22
C VAL A 51 10.64 -16.34 18.99
N GLY A 52 11.45 -17.14 18.30
CA GLY A 52 12.74 -17.55 18.84
C GLY A 52 13.66 -16.35 18.94
N ASN A 53 13.55 -15.58 20.03
CA ASN A 53 14.59 -14.63 20.47
C ASN A 53 15.95 -15.35 20.32
N VAL A 54 16.95 -14.85 19.59
CA VAL A 54 17.67 -13.58 19.86
C VAL A 54 17.80 -13.29 21.37
N SER A 55 17.81 -14.35 22.19
CA SER A 55 18.19 -14.34 23.60
C SER A 55 19.68 -14.63 23.78
N VAL A 56 20.46 -14.47 22.72
CA VAL A 56 21.91 -14.33 22.80
C VAL A 56 22.24 -13.09 22.02
N ASN A 57 22.39 -11.97 22.74
CA ASN A 57 23.35 -10.96 22.33
C ASN A 57 24.62 -11.73 21.94
N PRO A 58 25.11 -11.70 20.68
CA PRO A 58 26.49 -12.10 20.47
C PRO A 58 27.33 -11.23 21.40
N SER A 59 28.15 -11.85 22.24
CA SER A 59 29.07 -11.16 23.13
C SER A 59 29.72 -10.03 22.35
N SER A 60 29.73 -8.81 22.92
CA SER A 60 30.45 -7.69 22.30
C SER A 60 31.84 -8.15 21.91
N PRO A 61 32.35 -7.79 20.72
CA PRO A 61 33.71 -8.12 20.34
C PRO A 61 34.64 -7.56 21.42
N ARG A 62 35.38 -8.47 22.08
CA ARG A 62 36.43 -8.12 23.04
C ARG A 62 37.41 -7.19 22.33
N ASN A 63 37.29 -5.89 22.57
CA ASN A 63 38.37 -4.96 22.33
C ASN A 63 39.51 -5.35 23.26
N SER A 64 40.59 -5.83 22.65
CA SER A 64 41.90 -5.94 23.27
C SER A 64 42.37 -4.56 23.73
N GLY A 65 42.63 -4.44 25.03
CA GLY A 65 43.58 -3.45 25.56
C GLY A 65 42.98 -2.32 26.41
N SER A 66 42.81 -2.56 27.71
CA SER A 66 43.23 -1.57 28.71
C SER A 66 43.81 -2.30 29.93
N LEU A 67 45.11 -2.12 30.12
CA LEU A 67 45.84 -2.43 31.35
C LEU A 67 45.38 -1.49 32.47
N SER A 68 44.85 -2.07 33.55
CA SER A 68 44.94 -1.64 34.96
C SER A 68 44.15 -2.69 35.74
N ASP A 69 44.83 -3.64 36.37
CA ASP A 69 45.31 -3.57 37.76
C ASP A 69 44.17 -3.71 38.77
N ASP A 70 44.32 -4.80 39.53
CA ASP A 70 43.93 -4.99 40.92
C ASP A 70 42.58 -5.62 41.31
N GLU A 71 42.78 -6.67 42.13
CA GLU A 71 41.91 -7.32 43.12
C GLU A 71 40.81 -8.27 42.60
N ALA A 72 41.08 -9.58 42.54
CA ALA A 72 41.07 -10.55 43.65
C ALA A 72 39.66 -10.95 44.10
N GLN A 73 39.24 -12.17 43.71
CA GLN A 73 38.48 -13.18 44.48
C GLN A 73 38.00 -14.24 43.47
N ASP A 74 38.56 -15.44 43.44
CA ASP A 74 38.36 -16.57 44.36
C ASP A 74 37.25 -17.53 43.87
N SER A 75 37.61 -18.81 43.91
CA SER A 75 36.80 -20.04 43.85
C SER A 75 36.31 -20.63 42.51
N SER A 76 36.96 -21.77 42.19
CA SER A 76 36.42 -23.09 41.78
C SER A 76 35.96 -23.38 40.33
N GLU A 77 36.90 -23.93 39.54
CA GLU A 77 36.92 -25.28 38.92
C GLU A 77 35.71 -26.25 39.09
N PRO A 78 35.58 -27.31 38.26
CA PRO A 78 35.57 -27.42 36.79
C PRO A 78 34.42 -28.37 36.30
N GLU A 79 34.52 -28.94 35.09
CA GLU A 79 33.89 -30.17 34.51
C GLU A 79 33.47 -29.87 33.05
N GLU A 80 34.32 -30.21 32.07
CA GLU A 80 34.39 -31.51 31.34
C GLU A 80 33.17 -31.78 30.45
N GLU A 81 33.36 -31.61 29.12
CA GLU A 81 32.78 -32.40 28.02
C GLU A 81 33.42 -31.88 26.71
N THR A 82 34.55 -32.46 26.29
CA THR A 82 34.66 -33.50 25.24
C THR A 82 33.85 -33.14 23.99
N ASP A 83 34.53 -32.62 22.96
CA ASP A 83 35.06 -33.38 21.81
C ASP A 83 34.00 -33.49 20.70
N ASP A 84 34.33 -32.89 19.56
CA ASP A 84 34.08 -33.41 18.20
C ASP A 84 34.11 -32.26 17.18
N ILE A 85 35.32 -31.87 16.78
CA ILE A 85 35.54 -31.21 15.48
C ILE A 85 36.47 -32.10 14.69
N GLU A 86 35.88 -32.92 13.83
CA GLU A 86 36.54 -33.65 12.77
C GLU A 86 37.23 -32.65 11.82
N ILE A 87 38.54 -32.46 12.00
CA ILE A 87 39.40 -31.86 11.00
C ILE A 87 39.66 -32.93 9.94
N LEU A 88 38.89 -32.89 8.86
CA LEU A 88 39.18 -33.64 7.64
C LEU A 88 40.41 -33.05 6.95
N ASP A 89 41.57 -33.57 7.35
CA ASP A 89 42.87 -33.36 6.73
C ASP A 89 42.93 -34.19 5.43
N ASN A 90 42.63 -33.54 4.30
CA ASN A 90 42.83 -34.12 2.97
C ASN A 90 44.32 -33.99 2.57
N SER A 91 45.17 -34.77 3.23
CA SER A 91 46.54 -34.98 2.77
C SER A 91 46.54 -35.92 1.56
N GLU A 92 47.13 -35.44 0.47
CA GLU A 92 47.32 -36.13 -0.79
C GLU A 92 47.97 -37.51 -0.60
N VAL A 93 47.34 -38.51 -1.22
CA VAL A 93 47.85 -39.87 -1.38
C VAL A 93 49.07 -39.84 -2.30
N ILE A 94 50.25 -39.63 -1.72
CA ILE A 94 51.52 -39.96 -2.34
C ILE A 94 51.64 -41.49 -2.32
N ASN A 95 51.35 -42.09 -3.46
CA ASN A 95 51.47 -43.52 -3.69
C ASN A 95 52.96 -43.92 -3.63
N GLY A 96 53.43 -44.21 -2.42
CA GLY A 96 54.77 -44.71 -2.14
C GLY A 96 54.96 -46.11 -2.72
N LYS A 97 55.63 -46.20 -3.86
CA LYS A 97 56.24 -47.45 -4.33
C LYS A 97 57.43 -47.75 -3.41
N ALA A 98 57.16 -48.55 -2.38
CA ALA A 98 58.14 -49.20 -1.54
C ALA A 98 59.20 -49.89 -2.42
N ARG A 99 60.45 -49.45 -2.30
CA ARG A 99 61.61 -50.26 -2.71
C ARG A 99 61.85 -51.29 -1.59
N PRO A 100 61.95 -52.59 -1.89
CA PRO A 100 62.36 -53.55 -0.88
C PRO A 100 63.86 -53.39 -0.59
N ASP A 101 64.16 -53.05 0.66
CA ASP A 101 65.49 -53.17 1.26
C ASP A 101 65.85 -54.67 1.35
N THR A 102 66.57 -55.18 0.35
CA THR A 102 67.33 -56.42 0.47
C THR A 102 68.72 -56.09 1.01
N PHE A 103 68.79 -56.02 2.34
CA PHE A 103 70.04 -56.06 3.10
C PHE A 103 70.68 -57.45 2.92
N GLN A 104 71.50 -57.63 1.88
CA GLN A 104 72.41 -58.77 1.76
C GLN A 104 73.77 -58.37 2.33
N SER A 105 73.94 -58.67 3.62
CA SER A 105 75.21 -58.77 4.31
C SER A 105 76.07 -59.87 3.66
N SER A 106 76.89 -59.49 2.69
CA SER A 106 77.99 -60.32 2.21
C SER A 106 79.28 -59.88 2.89
N GLU A 107 79.68 -60.66 3.89
CA GLU A 107 81.01 -60.64 4.48
C GLU A 107 82.04 -60.85 3.36
N ARG A 108 82.79 -59.79 3.03
CA ARG A 108 83.92 -59.91 2.11
C ARG A 108 85.16 -60.38 2.89
N PRO A 109 85.86 -61.41 2.40
CA PRO A 109 87.07 -61.91 3.04
C PRO A 109 88.21 -60.90 2.95
N LEU A 110 88.89 -60.70 4.08
CA LEU A 110 90.14 -59.97 4.21
C LEU A 110 91.25 -60.67 3.41
N SER A 111 91.38 -60.35 2.12
CA SER A 111 92.47 -60.86 1.28
C SER A 111 93.62 -59.86 1.21
N LYS A 112 94.72 -60.26 1.86
CA LYS A 112 96.13 -60.09 1.48
C LYS A 112 96.52 -58.78 0.80
N ARG A 113 97.03 -57.89 1.66
CA ARG A 113 98.15 -56.95 1.49
C ARG A 113 99.10 -57.35 0.34
N ARG A 114 98.87 -56.82 -0.87
CA ARG A 114 99.87 -56.75 -1.95
C ARG A 114 100.44 -55.33 -1.99
N LYS A 115 101.72 -55.22 -1.62
CA LYS A 115 102.59 -54.07 -1.94
C LYS A 115 102.62 -53.92 -3.46
N GLY A 116 102.26 -52.75 -3.96
CA GLY A 116 102.38 -52.34 -5.35
C GLY A 116 102.38 -50.82 -5.40
N ASN A 117 103.57 -50.24 -5.44
CA ASN A 117 103.83 -48.82 -5.23
C ASN A 117 103.67 -47.95 -6.50
N ASP A 118 103.00 -48.47 -7.55
CA ASP A 118 102.93 -47.83 -8.87
C ASP A 118 101.49 -47.50 -9.35
N ARG A 119 100.46 -47.58 -8.47
CA ARG A 119 99.04 -47.29 -8.82
C ARG A 119 98.54 -45.88 -8.48
N TYR A 120 99.42 -44.99 -8.02
CA TYR A 120 99.01 -43.64 -7.61
C TYR A 120 98.76 -42.69 -8.79
N ALA A 121 99.42 -42.89 -9.94
CA ALA A 121 99.23 -42.05 -11.11
C ALA A 121 97.89 -42.30 -11.84
N SER A 122 97.51 -43.56 -12.08
CA SER A 122 96.25 -43.90 -12.78
C SER A 122 94.99 -43.71 -11.91
N GLY A 123 95.14 -43.74 -10.59
CA GLY A 123 94.05 -43.46 -9.66
C GLY A 123 93.68 -41.97 -9.63
N GLN A 124 94.68 -41.10 -9.75
CA GLN A 124 94.49 -39.65 -9.74
C GLN A 124 93.72 -39.18 -10.97
N GLU A 125 94.07 -39.65 -12.18
CA GLU A 125 93.34 -39.33 -13.41
C GLU A 125 91.87 -39.79 -13.37
N SER A 126 91.59 -40.93 -12.76
CA SER A 126 90.21 -41.40 -12.58
C SER A 126 89.42 -40.55 -11.58
N ILE A 127 90.07 -40.02 -10.55
CA ILE A 127 89.45 -39.11 -9.59
C ILE A 127 89.14 -37.78 -10.28
N ASP A 128 90.10 -37.23 -11.03
CA ASP A 128 89.94 -35.97 -11.76
C ASP A 128 88.82 -36.06 -12.82
N ALA A 129 88.74 -37.17 -13.57
CA ALA A 129 87.65 -37.41 -14.52
C ALA A 129 86.27 -37.53 -13.84
N ASN A 130 86.20 -38.10 -12.64
CA ASN A 130 84.96 -38.17 -11.88
C ASN A 130 84.57 -36.80 -11.29
N LEU A 131 85.54 -36.02 -10.81
CA LEU A 131 85.33 -34.65 -10.34
C LEU A 131 84.82 -33.76 -11.48
N GLN A 132 85.37 -33.90 -12.69
CA GLN A 132 84.88 -33.19 -13.86
C GLN A 132 83.43 -33.53 -14.20
N LYS A 133 83.07 -34.83 -14.20
CA LYS A 133 81.68 -35.27 -14.41
C LYS A 133 80.72 -34.75 -13.32
N ILE A 134 81.18 -34.67 -12.07
CA ILE A 134 80.40 -34.09 -10.99
C ILE A 134 80.22 -32.58 -11.23
N ALA A 135 81.28 -31.86 -11.61
CA ALA A 135 81.21 -30.44 -11.91
C ALA A 135 80.24 -30.12 -13.07
N GLU A 136 80.28 -30.89 -14.17
CA GLU A 136 79.35 -30.75 -15.29
C GLU A 136 77.89 -31.01 -14.86
N LYS A 137 77.64 -32.02 -14.02
CA LYS A 137 76.31 -32.28 -13.46
C LYS A 137 75.84 -31.15 -12.56
N VAL A 138 76.72 -30.61 -11.71
CA VAL A 138 76.41 -29.47 -10.84
C VAL A 138 76.07 -28.24 -11.68
N GLN A 139 76.84 -27.95 -12.74
CA GLN A 139 76.53 -26.86 -13.67
C GLN A 139 75.20 -27.09 -14.40
N GLY A 140 74.93 -28.32 -14.85
CA GLY A 140 73.66 -28.68 -15.47
C GLY A 140 72.46 -28.50 -14.53
N HIS A 141 72.60 -28.91 -13.27
CA HIS A 141 71.57 -28.69 -12.24
C HIS A 141 71.39 -27.21 -11.92
N GLN A 142 72.48 -26.43 -11.85
CA GLN A 142 72.40 -24.98 -11.64
C GLN A 142 71.61 -24.30 -12.76
N LEU A 143 71.86 -24.67 -14.03
CA LEU A 143 71.11 -24.16 -15.17
C LEU A 143 69.62 -24.55 -15.12
N LEU A 144 69.31 -25.79 -14.74
CA LEU A 144 67.93 -26.24 -14.62
C LEU A 144 67.19 -25.47 -13.51
N VAL A 145 67.85 -25.24 -12.37
CA VAL A 145 67.30 -24.46 -11.26
C VAL A 145 67.07 -23.01 -11.69
N SER A 146 68.00 -22.37 -12.41
CA SER A 146 67.81 -21.00 -12.88
C SER A 146 66.65 -20.89 -13.88
N GLN A 147 66.53 -21.85 -14.81
CA GLN A 147 65.41 -21.90 -15.74
C GLN A 147 64.07 -22.11 -15.03
N HIS A 148 64.03 -22.99 -14.02
CA HIS A 148 62.83 -23.21 -13.23
C HIS A 148 62.43 -21.97 -12.43
N LEU A 149 63.41 -21.28 -11.84
CA LEU A 149 63.16 -20.02 -11.12
C LEU A 149 62.59 -18.94 -12.04
N GLU A 150 63.15 -18.76 -13.25
CA GLU A 150 62.61 -17.83 -14.24
C GLU A 150 61.18 -18.19 -14.65
N TYR A 151 60.89 -19.47 -14.84
CA TYR A 151 59.54 -19.94 -15.14
C TYR A 151 58.56 -19.61 -14.02
N LEU A 152 58.94 -19.85 -12.77
CA LEU A 152 58.11 -19.53 -11.60
C LEU A 152 57.84 -18.03 -11.50
N LEU A 153 58.87 -17.19 -11.68
CA LEU A 153 58.72 -15.73 -11.66
C LEU A 153 57.79 -15.23 -12.77
N ARG A 154 57.91 -15.75 -14.00
CA ARG A 154 56.99 -15.41 -15.09
C ARG A 154 55.56 -15.85 -14.81
N ARG A 155 55.39 -17.02 -14.18
CA ARG A 155 54.08 -17.53 -13.80
C ARG A 155 53.45 -16.68 -12.70
N GLU A 156 54.23 -16.28 -11.69
CA GLU A 156 53.79 -15.42 -10.59
C GLU A 156 53.34 -14.05 -11.13
N LEU A 157 54.15 -13.42 -11.97
CA LEU A 157 53.80 -12.15 -12.61
C LEU A 157 52.50 -12.25 -13.43
N ALA A 158 52.32 -13.34 -14.19
CA ALA A 158 51.10 -13.57 -14.95
C ALA A 158 49.86 -13.81 -14.07
N LEU A 159 50.03 -14.35 -12.85
CA LEU A 159 48.94 -14.48 -11.88
C LEU A 159 48.60 -13.11 -11.27
N GLU A 160 49.59 -12.33 -10.87
CA GLU A 160 49.37 -10.97 -10.37
C GLU A 160 48.64 -10.08 -11.38
N GLU A 161 49.00 -10.15 -12.65
CA GLU A 161 48.31 -9.39 -13.71
C GLU A 161 46.84 -9.80 -13.84
N ARG A 162 46.55 -11.10 -13.81
CA ARG A 162 45.17 -11.60 -13.84
C ARG A 162 44.38 -11.20 -12.61
N GLU A 163 45.00 -11.24 -11.44
CA GLU A 163 44.37 -10.79 -10.19
C GLU A 163 44.05 -9.31 -10.24
N ARG A 164 44.98 -8.46 -10.71
CA ARG A 164 44.74 -7.03 -10.92
C ARG A 164 43.59 -6.78 -11.90
N GLU A 165 43.59 -7.44 -13.05
CA GLU A 165 42.50 -7.32 -14.02
C GLU A 165 41.15 -7.74 -13.43
N TRP A 166 41.14 -8.82 -12.64
CA TRP A 166 39.91 -9.30 -12.02
C TRP A 166 39.39 -8.32 -10.96
N MET A 167 40.28 -7.74 -10.16
CA MET A 167 39.95 -6.70 -9.18
C MET A 167 39.40 -5.46 -9.87
N ASP A 168 40.00 -5.01 -10.97
CA ASP A 168 39.52 -3.87 -11.75
C ASP A 168 38.13 -4.14 -12.34
N ARG A 169 37.88 -5.35 -12.85
CA ARG A 169 36.55 -5.75 -13.35
C ARG A 169 35.51 -5.74 -12.23
N ILE A 170 35.85 -6.20 -11.03
CA ILE A 170 34.94 -6.19 -9.88
C ILE A 170 34.61 -4.75 -9.47
N LEU A 171 35.64 -3.90 -9.34
CA LEU A 171 35.45 -2.50 -8.97
C LEU A 171 34.59 -1.76 -9.98
N LYS A 172 34.83 -2.00 -11.28
CA LYS A 172 34.02 -1.44 -12.36
C LYS A 172 32.57 -1.92 -12.27
N ALA A 173 32.35 -3.23 -12.09
CA ALA A 173 31.00 -3.77 -11.96
C ALA A 173 30.25 -3.22 -10.74
N ASP A 174 30.95 -2.97 -9.62
CA ASP A 174 30.34 -2.35 -8.44
C ASP A 174 29.98 -0.87 -8.69
N GLU A 175 30.85 -0.08 -9.35
CA GLU A 175 30.52 1.31 -9.68
C GLU A 175 29.38 1.40 -10.72
N ASP A 176 29.40 0.56 -11.77
CA ASP A 176 28.31 0.48 -12.75
C ASP A 176 26.98 0.14 -12.05
N ARG A 177 27.01 -0.79 -11.08
CA ARG A 177 25.84 -1.15 -10.28
C ARG A 177 25.37 0.00 -9.39
N ARG A 178 26.29 0.72 -8.74
CA ARG A 178 25.96 1.90 -7.94
C ARG A 178 25.34 3.00 -8.80
N GLN A 179 25.89 3.21 -9.99
CA GLN A 179 25.39 4.20 -10.92
C GLN A 179 23.98 3.84 -11.41
N ALA A 180 23.75 2.58 -11.82
CA ALA A 180 22.42 2.12 -12.19
C ALA A 180 21.38 2.33 -11.06
N LEU A 181 21.76 2.09 -9.80
CA LEU A 181 20.88 2.35 -8.65
C LEU A 181 20.62 3.85 -8.41
N ARG A 182 21.59 4.72 -8.71
CA ARG A 182 21.38 6.18 -8.64
C ARG A 182 20.41 6.62 -9.74
N ASP A 183 20.54 6.09 -10.95
CA ASP A 183 19.70 6.41 -12.10
C ASP A 183 18.26 5.92 -11.87
N GLU A 184 18.07 4.66 -11.46
CA GLU A 184 16.74 4.13 -11.09
C GLU A 184 16.06 4.97 -9.99
N ARG A 185 16.84 5.43 -9.00
CA ARG A 185 16.32 6.29 -7.93
C ARG A 185 15.97 7.68 -8.46
N SER A 186 16.73 8.20 -9.40
CA SER A 186 16.46 9.48 -10.07
C SER A 186 15.17 9.41 -10.87
N ASP A 187 15.02 8.36 -11.69
CA ASP A 187 13.83 8.12 -12.50
C ASP A 187 12.58 7.95 -11.63
N PHE A 188 12.67 7.15 -10.57
CA PHE A 188 11.58 7.01 -9.61
C PHE A 188 11.20 8.34 -8.94
N LYS A 189 12.19 9.17 -8.59
CA LYS A 189 11.93 10.49 -8.02
C LYS A 189 11.22 11.41 -9.02
N ALA A 190 11.62 11.37 -10.29
CA ALA A 190 10.98 12.12 -11.35
C ALA A 190 9.53 11.66 -11.56
N GLU A 191 9.27 10.35 -11.63
CA GLU A 191 7.92 9.78 -11.75
C GLU A 191 7.02 10.21 -10.58
N MET A 192 7.54 10.19 -9.35
CA MET A 192 6.79 10.64 -8.17
C MET A 192 6.47 12.14 -8.21
N GLU A 193 7.36 12.96 -8.75
CA GLU A 193 7.13 14.40 -8.90
C GLU A 193 6.10 14.69 -9.99
N ASP A 194 6.18 14.01 -11.13
CA ASP A 194 5.15 14.04 -12.18
C ASP A 194 3.77 13.57 -11.66
N GLY A 195 3.76 12.54 -10.82
CA GLY A 195 2.54 12.10 -10.13
C GLY A 195 1.95 13.20 -9.23
N ARG A 196 2.79 13.93 -8.49
CA ARG A 196 2.36 15.04 -7.63
C ARG A 196 1.84 16.23 -8.44
N THR A 197 2.51 16.61 -9.53
CA THR A 197 2.07 17.72 -10.38
C THR A 197 0.75 17.39 -11.06
N ARG A 198 0.57 16.15 -11.53
CA ARG A 198 -0.71 15.67 -12.08
C ARG A 198 -1.84 15.72 -11.05
N LEU A 199 -1.59 15.26 -9.82
CA LEU A 199 -2.58 15.31 -8.75
C LEU A 199 -2.94 16.76 -8.38
N ALA A 200 -1.96 17.66 -8.32
CA ALA A 200 -2.21 19.08 -8.06
C ALA A 200 -3.08 19.71 -9.15
N ARG A 201 -2.81 19.39 -10.41
CA ARG A 201 -3.63 19.84 -11.55
C ARG A 201 -5.07 19.33 -11.46
N LEU A 202 -5.26 18.03 -11.21
CA LEU A 202 -6.59 17.43 -11.08
C LEU A 202 -7.38 18.03 -9.90
N ARG A 203 -6.73 18.29 -8.76
CA ARG A 203 -7.37 18.98 -7.63
C ARG A 203 -7.86 20.37 -8.04
N LYS A 204 -7.02 21.14 -8.72
CA LYS A 204 -7.39 22.47 -9.22
C LYS A 204 -8.55 22.40 -10.21
N GLU A 205 -8.58 21.41 -11.10
CA GLU A 205 -9.69 21.19 -12.04
C GLU A 205 -10.99 20.85 -11.30
N ILE A 206 -10.94 20.00 -10.27
CA ILE A 206 -12.11 19.68 -9.42
C ILE A 206 -12.61 20.92 -8.66
N ASP A 207 -11.70 21.70 -8.07
CA ASP A 207 -12.06 22.90 -7.32
C ASP A 207 -12.71 23.95 -8.23
N ASN A 208 -12.17 24.13 -9.44
CA ASN A 208 -12.76 25.03 -10.45
C ASN A 208 -14.15 24.56 -10.89
N GLU A 209 -14.36 23.26 -11.11
CA GLU A 209 -15.66 22.73 -11.53
C GLU A 209 -16.69 22.82 -10.40
N ARG A 210 -16.28 22.62 -9.14
CA ARG A 210 -17.14 22.87 -7.98
C ARG A 210 -17.58 24.32 -7.90
N GLU A 211 -16.63 25.25 -8.02
CA GLU A 211 -16.95 26.68 -8.00
C GLU A 211 -17.90 27.07 -9.15
N ARG A 212 -17.71 26.47 -10.33
CA ARG A 212 -18.61 26.67 -11.47
C ARG A 212 -20.02 26.16 -11.18
N LEU A 213 -20.16 24.95 -10.64
CA LEU A 213 -21.45 24.34 -10.31
C LEU A 213 -22.16 25.09 -9.18
N ASP A 214 -21.43 25.53 -8.16
CA ASP A 214 -22.00 26.34 -7.07
C ASP A 214 -22.58 27.64 -7.61
N LYS A 215 -21.85 28.34 -8.50
CA LYS A 215 -22.36 29.54 -9.18
C LYS A 215 -23.58 29.25 -10.05
N GLU A 216 -23.61 28.13 -10.76
CA GLU A 216 -24.75 27.74 -11.59
C GLU A 216 -26.00 27.45 -10.74
N ILE A 217 -25.83 26.76 -9.62
CA ILE A 217 -26.90 26.48 -8.65
C ILE A 217 -27.44 27.78 -8.04
N ASP A 218 -26.55 28.68 -7.63
CA ASP A 218 -26.95 29.96 -7.04
C ASP A 218 -27.70 30.84 -8.05
N ASN A 219 -27.24 30.89 -9.30
CA ASN A 219 -27.92 31.63 -10.37
C ASN A 219 -29.30 31.05 -10.69
N GLU A 220 -29.43 29.71 -10.75
CA GLU A 220 -30.72 29.07 -11.03
C GLU A 220 -31.69 29.23 -9.86
N ARG A 221 -31.20 29.19 -8.60
CA ARG A 221 -32.00 29.52 -7.42
C ARG A 221 -32.53 30.93 -7.48
N GLU A 222 -31.68 31.91 -7.75
CA GLU A 222 -32.08 33.31 -7.87
C GLU A 222 -33.12 33.50 -9.00
N ARG A 223 -32.94 32.81 -10.13
CA ARG A 223 -33.90 32.83 -11.24
C ARG A 223 -35.26 32.27 -10.83
N LEU A 224 -35.28 31.12 -10.16
CA LEU A 224 -36.51 30.48 -9.70
C LEU A 224 -37.23 31.30 -8.63
N ASP A 225 -36.50 31.90 -7.69
CA ASP A 225 -37.07 32.77 -6.66
C ASP A 225 -37.74 33.99 -7.30
N LYS A 226 -37.09 34.64 -8.27
CA LYS A 226 -37.69 35.73 -9.06
C LYS A 226 -38.96 35.29 -9.78
N GLU A 227 -38.95 34.12 -10.43
CA GLU A 227 -40.13 33.60 -11.14
C GLU A 227 -41.30 33.32 -10.18
N ILE A 228 -41.01 32.77 -8.99
CA ILE A 228 -42.02 32.51 -7.96
C ILE A 228 -42.60 33.84 -7.45
N ASP A 229 -41.77 34.82 -7.17
CA ASP A 229 -42.21 36.13 -6.69
C ASP A 229 -43.06 36.86 -7.74
N GLU A 230 -42.66 36.82 -9.01
CA GLU A 230 -43.47 37.35 -10.10
C GLU A 230 -44.84 36.66 -10.21
N LYS A 231 -44.89 35.32 -10.12
CA LYS A 231 -46.16 34.57 -10.17
C LYS A 231 -47.04 34.90 -8.97
N ARG A 232 -46.46 34.97 -7.77
CA ARG A 232 -47.19 35.36 -6.55
C ARG A 232 -47.78 36.76 -6.67
N GLU A 233 -47.02 37.69 -7.25
CA GLU A 233 -47.50 39.05 -7.47
C GLU A 233 -48.63 39.12 -8.49
N ARG A 234 -48.53 38.37 -9.60
CA ARG A 234 -49.64 38.25 -10.57
C ARG A 234 -50.89 37.68 -9.91
N PHE A 235 -50.77 36.59 -9.15
CA PHE A 235 -51.90 35.99 -8.45
C PHE A 235 -52.50 36.93 -7.39
N ARG A 236 -51.70 37.72 -6.66
CA ARG A 236 -52.22 38.73 -5.74
C ARG A 236 -53.07 39.76 -6.47
N LYS A 237 -52.57 40.30 -7.59
CA LYS A 237 -53.30 41.28 -8.41
C LYS A 237 -54.60 40.73 -8.98
N GLU A 238 -54.58 39.50 -9.49
CA GLU A 238 -55.79 38.83 -10.00
C GLU A 238 -56.84 38.63 -8.89
N MET A 239 -56.41 38.22 -7.69
CA MET A 239 -57.32 38.05 -6.55
C MET A 239 -57.88 39.39 -6.03
N GLU A 240 -57.08 40.45 -6.05
CA GLU A 240 -57.53 41.81 -5.71
C GLU A 240 -58.55 42.32 -6.74
N ALA A 241 -58.26 42.19 -8.03
CA ALA A 241 -59.17 42.57 -9.11
C ALA A 241 -60.50 41.80 -9.02
N GLY A 242 -60.45 40.47 -8.82
CA GLY A 242 -61.66 39.66 -8.67
C GLY A 242 -62.48 40.02 -7.41
N ARG A 243 -61.82 40.43 -6.32
CA ARG A 243 -62.53 40.95 -5.13
C ARG A 243 -63.20 42.29 -5.41
N GLU A 244 -62.56 43.19 -6.13
CA GLU A 244 -63.15 44.47 -6.52
C GLU A 244 -64.37 44.28 -7.43
N GLU A 245 -64.28 43.40 -8.42
CA GLU A 245 -65.41 43.05 -9.30
C GLU A 245 -66.59 42.48 -8.51
N LEU A 246 -66.34 41.51 -7.62
CA LEU A 246 -67.37 40.94 -6.75
C LEU A 246 -68.00 41.97 -5.82
N MET A 247 -67.22 42.94 -5.32
CA MET A 247 -67.75 44.03 -4.51
C MET A 247 -68.66 44.96 -5.32
N LYS A 248 -68.27 45.32 -6.54
CA LYS A 248 -69.10 46.10 -7.47
C LYS A 248 -70.41 45.38 -7.79
N GLU A 249 -70.34 44.11 -8.18
CA GLU A 249 -71.52 43.30 -8.48
C GLU A 249 -72.46 43.19 -7.27
N ARG A 250 -71.90 43.00 -6.07
CA ARG A 250 -72.67 42.97 -4.82
C ARG A 250 -73.38 44.29 -4.54
N GLU A 251 -72.74 45.43 -4.82
CA GLU A 251 -73.35 46.75 -4.68
C GLU A 251 -74.47 46.99 -5.69
N GLU A 252 -74.27 46.59 -6.94
CA GLU A 252 -75.31 46.65 -7.99
C GLU A 252 -76.52 45.77 -7.64
N LEU A 253 -76.29 44.54 -7.19
CA LEU A 253 -77.35 43.64 -6.73
C LEU A 253 -78.10 44.20 -5.52
N LYS A 254 -77.42 44.88 -4.59
CA LYS A 254 -78.07 45.56 -3.47
C LYS A 254 -79.00 46.68 -3.95
N LYS A 255 -78.53 47.55 -4.86
CA LYS A 255 -79.33 48.62 -5.44
C LYS A 255 -80.57 48.08 -6.15
N LYS A 256 -80.39 47.07 -7.01
CA LYS A 256 -81.50 46.43 -7.72
C LYS A 256 -82.50 45.76 -6.77
N LYS A 257 -82.01 45.16 -5.68
CA LYS A 257 -82.87 44.59 -4.63
C LYS A 257 -83.67 45.66 -3.89
N GLU A 258 -83.09 46.84 -3.66
CA GLU A 258 -83.81 47.97 -3.04
C GLU A 258 -84.87 48.55 -3.98
N GLU A 259 -84.56 48.70 -5.27
CA GLU A 259 -85.52 49.11 -6.30
C GLU A 259 -86.70 48.13 -6.39
N LEU A 260 -86.42 46.82 -6.51
CA LEU A 260 -87.45 45.79 -6.54
C LEU A 260 -88.30 45.76 -5.25
N LYS A 261 -87.73 46.11 -4.09
CA LYS A 261 -88.49 46.24 -2.84
C LYS A 261 -89.46 47.42 -2.90
N LYS A 262 -89.01 48.58 -3.42
CA LYS A 262 -89.87 49.76 -3.60
C LYS A 262 -91.00 49.46 -4.58
N GLU A 263 -90.70 48.87 -5.74
CA GLU A 263 -91.72 48.46 -6.72
C GLU A 263 -92.72 47.46 -6.13
N ASN A 264 -92.26 46.45 -5.36
CA ASN A 264 -93.16 45.53 -4.67
C ASN A 264 -94.06 46.24 -3.64
N GLN A 265 -93.53 47.25 -2.95
CA GLN A 265 -94.29 48.02 -1.98
C GLN A 265 -95.36 48.88 -2.67
N GLU A 266 -95.00 49.58 -3.74
CA GLU A 266 -95.94 50.31 -4.59
C GLU A 266 -97.02 49.40 -5.19
N PHE A 267 -96.63 48.21 -5.66
CA PHE A 267 -97.57 47.22 -6.18
C PHE A 267 -98.54 46.74 -5.10
N LYS A 268 -98.05 46.44 -3.88
CA LYS A 268 -98.90 46.09 -2.74
C LYS A 268 -99.88 47.21 -2.38
N GLU A 269 -99.43 48.47 -2.39
CA GLU A 269 -100.29 49.62 -2.16
C GLU A 269 -101.37 49.77 -3.24
N LYS A 270 -101.01 49.59 -4.52
CA LYS A 270 -101.97 49.58 -5.64
C LYS A 270 -102.99 48.46 -5.52
N VAL A 271 -102.56 47.23 -5.16
CA VAL A 271 -103.47 46.09 -4.93
C VAL A 271 -104.40 46.37 -3.76
N ALA A 272 -103.90 46.92 -2.65
CA ALA A 272 -104.71 47.30 -1.50
C ALA A 272 -105.72 48.41 -1.86
N ALA A 273 -105.31 49.40 -2.67
CA ALA A 273 -106.20 50.44 -3.18
C ALA A 273 -107.29 49.87 -4.10
N PHE A 274 -106.93 48.95 -5.00
CA PHE A 274 -107.87 48.25 -5.87
C PHE A 274 -108.85 47.37 -5.10
N GLN A 275 -108.40 46.69 -4.04
CA GLN A 275 -109.28 45.95 -3.13
C GLN A 275 -110.25 46.89 -2.41
N LYS A 276 -109.77 48.03 -1.88
CA LYS A 276 -110.65 49.04 -1.27
C LYS A 276 -111.70 49.57 -2.25
N THR A 277 -111.34 49.88 -3.49
CA THR A 277 -112.30 50.37 -4.50
C THR A 277 -113.28 49.28 -4.93
N ARG A 278 -112.82 48.02 -5.11
CA ARG A 278 -113.69 46.87 -5.39
C ARG A 278 -114.69 46.65 -4.26
N ASP A 279 -114.24 46.65 -3.01
CA ASP A 279 -115.07 46.42 -1.85
C ASP A 279 -116.06 47.58 -1.65
N ALA A 280 -115.66 48.84 -1.91
CA ALA A 280 -116.57 49.99 -1.92
C ALA A 280 -117.62 49.90 -3.04
N THR A 281 -117.23 49.45 -4.25
CA THR A 281 -118.14 49.25 -5.39
C THR A 281 -119.14 48.13 -5.10
N MET A 282 -118.69 47.02 -4.49
CA MET A 282 -119.55 45.95 -3.99
C MET A 282 -120.52 46.47 -2.92
N LEU A 283 -120.08 47.33 -2.01
CA LEU A 283 -120.96 47.93 -1.00
C LEU A 283 -122.06 48.81 -1.64
N VAL A 284 -121.71 49.56 -2.69
CA VAL A 284 -122.66 50.36 -3.47
C VAL A 284 -123.64 49.48 -4.25
N THR A 285 -123.19 48.39 -4.86
CA THR A 285 -124.09 47.47 -5.59
C THR A 285 -125.00 46.71 -4.65
N VAL A 286 -124.53 46.30 -3.46
CA VAL A 286 -125.36 45.72 -2.40
C VAL A 286 -126.39 46.75 -1.93
N ARG A 287 -125.98 47.97 -1.56
CA ARG A 287 -126.93 49.04 -1.18
C ARG A 287 -127.92 49.40 -2.29
N ARG A 288 -127.49 49.38 -3.56
CA ARG A 288 -128.38 49.66 -4.70
C ARG A 288 -129.38 48.53 -4.91
N LYS A 289 -129.00 47.28 -4.68
CA LYS A 289 -129.92 46.14 -4.65
C LYS A 289 -130.87 46.23 -3.45
N ASP A 290 -130.39 46.63 -2.28
CA ASP A 290 -131.23 46.84 -1.09
C ASP A 290 -132.26 47.97 -1.32
N VAL A 291 -131.87 49.06 -2.00
CA VAL A 291 -132.77 50.16 -2.39
C VAL A 291 -133.75 49.74 -3.50
N GLN A 292 -133.33 48.88 -4.44
CA GLN A 292 -134.23 48.31 -5.45
C GLN A 292 -135.22 47.32 -4.85
N LEU A 293 -134.81 46.54 -3.85
CA LEU A 293 -135.70 45.66 -3.08
C LEU A 293 -136.70 46.48 -2.25
N SER A 294 -136.27 47.56 -1.60
CA SER A 294 -137.18 48.45 -0.87
C SER A 294 -138.15 49.22 -1.77
N LEU A 295 -137.73 49.60 -3.00
CA LEU A 295 -138.61 50.25 -3.98
C LEU A 295 -139.61 49.29 -4.64
N VAL A 296 -139.34 47.98 -4.63
CA VAL A 296 -140.30 46.95 -5.07
C VAL A 296 -141.30 46.61 -3.95
N GLU A 297 -140.94 46.81 -2.68
CA GLU A 297 -141.86 46.59 -1.56
C GLU A 297 -142.82 47.77 -1.32
N ASP A 298 -142.48 49.00 -1.76
CA ASP A 298 -143.30 50.21 -1.52
C ASP A 298 -144.05 50.76 -2.75
N GLY A 299 -143.96 50.13 -3.93
CA GLY A 299 -144.52 50.64 -5.20
C GLY A 299 -145.65 49.79 -5.78
N GLN A 300 -146.88 50.28 -5.70
CA GLN A 300 -148.07 49.77 -6.41
C GLN A 300 -147.92 49.84 -7.95
N VAL A 301 -148.57 48.85 -8.59
CA VAL A 301 -148.88 48.63 -10.03
C VAL A 301 -147.89 47.73 -10.76
#